data_AF-A0AA44VSN1-F1
#
_entry.id   AF-A0AA44VSN1-F1
#
_cell.length_a   1.000
_cell.length_b   1.000
_cell.length_c   1.000
_cell.angle_alpha   90.00
_cell.angle_beta   90.00
_cell.angle_gamma   90.00
#
_symmetry.space_group_name_H-M   'P 1'
#
loop_
_entity.id
_entity.type
_entity.pdbx_description
1 polymer ?
#
loop_
_entity_poly.entity_id
_entity_poly.type
_entity_poly.pdbx_seq_one_letter_code
_entity_poly.pdbx_strand_id
1 'polypeptide(L)'
;MIPMKILNSTSLILLTSMSIAGCGGGGGGGGSTGGGNSTASATPTPDNTTPSVNGSVLSSTSFSELTVPEGFEWRGVKTFDMTFDVVSNYSSKNGQQKNIHGSHIIKLFSTNDSETDVIPFYSGVTDKKGQLANDFSIPSHWESITIVAYVRDLVCTSTYNLDELASSLMVSCDIVLDED
;
A
#
# COMPACT_ATOMS: atom_id res chain seq x y z
N MET A 1 -28.94 -38.77 -18.31
CA MET A 1 -28.88 -38.37 -19.73
C MET A 1 -29.73 -37.12 -19.89
N ILE A 2 -29.07 -35.96 -20.04
CA ILE A 2 -29.69 -34.65 -20.26
C ILE A 2 -29.12 -34.18 -21.60
N PRO A 3 -29.95 -33.78 -22.60
CA PRO A 3 -29.41 -33.37 -23.89
C PRO A 3 -28.77 -31.98 -23.81
N MET A 4 -27.50 -31.96 -24.18
CA MET A 4 -26.62 -30.84 -24.45
C MET A 4 -27.19 -29.98 -25.59
N LYS A 5 -27.40 -28.68 -25.35
CA LYS A 5 -27.61 -27.69 -26.42
C LYS A 5 -26.31 -26.93 -26.67
N ILE A 6 -25.83 -27.06 -27.90
CA ILE A 6 -24.70 -26.39 -28.52
C ILE A 6 -25.23 -25.09 -29.18
N LEU A 7 -24.30 -24.14 -29.41
CA LEU A 7 -24.37 -22.86 -30.17
C LEU A 7 -24.55 -21.62 -29.25
N ASN A 8 -23.74 -20.55 -29.32
CA ASN A 8 -22.80 -20.10 -30.34
C ASN A 8 -21.67 -19.24 -29.71
N SER A 9 -20.45 -19.53 -30.15
CA SER A 9 -19.26 -18.70 -29.97
C SER A 9 -19.40 -17.43 -30.81
N THR A 10 -19.36 -16.27 -30.17
CA THR A 10 -19.22 -14.97 -30.87
C THR A 10 -18.13 -14.18 -30.17
N SER A 11 -16.88 -14.41 -30.58
CA SER A 11 -15.73 -13.59 -30.21
C SER A 11 -15.90 -12.18 -30.77
N LEU A 12 -16.02 -11.18 -29.90
CA LEU A 12 -15.92 -9.77 -30.28
C LEU A 12 -14.51 -9.27 -29.93
N ILE A 13 -13.63 -9.26 -30.93
CA ILE A 13 -12.27 -8.71 -30.83
C ILE A 13 -12.38 -7.19 -31.00
N LEU A 14 -12.26 -6.41 -29.92
CA LEU A 14 -11.99 -4.97 -29.99
C LEU A 14 -10.47 -4.77 -29.84
N LEU A 15 -9.82 -4.47 -30.96
CA LEU A 15 -8.45 -3.97 -31.03
C LEU A 15 -8.48 -2.45 -30.88
N THR A 16 -8.14 -1.94 -29.70
CA THR A 16 -7.92 -0.49 -29.49
C THR A 16 -6.45 -0.26 -29.20
N SER A 17 -5.70 0.13 -30.23
CA SER A 17 -4.31 0.58 -30.14
C SER A 17 -4.26 1.99 -29.53
N MET A 18 -3.71 2.12 -28.32
CA MET A 18 -3.33 3.41 -27.75
C MET A 18 -1.82 3.61 -27.85
N SER A 19 -1.45 4.63 -28.61
CA SER A 19 -0.10 5.08 -28.90
C SER A 19 0.59 5.63 -27.65
N ILE A 20 1.83 5.19 -27.41
CA ILE A 20 2.70 5.66 -26.32
C ILE A 20 3.25 7.03 -26.72
N ALA A 21 2.88 8.08 -25.98
CA ALA A 21 3.58 9.37 -26.07
C ALA A 21 4.79 9.33 -25.14
N GLY A 22 5.99 9.19 -25.72
CA GLY A 22 7.25 9.37 -25.03
C GLY A 22 7.52 10.86 -24.79
N CYS A 23 7.61 11.26 -23.52
CA CYS A 23 8.16 12.56 -23.13
C CYS A 23 9.65 12.35 -22.78
N GLY A 24 10.50 12.58 -23.77
CA GLY A 24 11.95 12.75 -23.57
C GLY A 24 12.24 14.19 -23.17
N GLY A 25 12.86 14.39 -22.02
CA GLY A 25 13.33 15.68 -21.56
C GLY A 25 14.75 15.55 -21.00
N GLY A 26 15.72 15.96 -21.81
CA GLY A 26 17.14 16.06 -21.43
C GLY A 26 17.59 17.52 -21.34
N GLY A 27 18.68 17.74 -20.60
CA GLY A 27 19.44 18.99 -20.48
C GLY A 27 19.67 19.37 -19.01
N GLY A 28 20.86 19.70 -18.52
CA GLY A 28 22.17 19.94 -19.14
C GLY A 28 22.89 21.09 -18.42
N GLY A 29 24.11 20.84 -17.91
CA GLY A 29 25.12 21.84 -17.49
C GLY A 29 24.88 22.53 -16.13
N GLY A 30 25.86 22.83 -15.27
CA GLY A 30 27.32 22.79 -15.38
C GLY A 30 27.91 24.01 -14.64
N GLY A 31 28.99 23.82 -13.87
CA GLY A 31 30.00 24.86 -13.61
C GLY A 31 30.05 25.49 -12.21
N SER A 32 31.08 25.09 -11.46
CA SER A 32 31.57 25.67 -10.21
C SER A 32 32.27 27.03 -10.41
N THR A 33 32.46 27.83 -9.34
CA THR A 33 33.78 28.32 -8.85
C THR A 33 33.65 29.40 -7.76
N GLY A 34 34.63 29.43 -6.85
CA GLY A 34 34.96 30.53 -5.93
C GLY A 34 34.84 30.11 -4.46
N GLY A 35 35.88 29.90 -3.65
CA GLY A 35 37.31 30.18 -3.81
C GLY A 35 37.85 30.99 -2.62
N GLY A 36 38.36 30.30 -1.60
CA GLY A 36 39.38 30.76 -0.63
C GLY A 36 38.93 31.65 0.54
N ASN A 37 39.62 31.77 1.68
CA ASN A 37 40.69 30.99 2.35
C ASN A 37 40.79 31.54 3.80
N SER A 38 41.27 30.71 4.73
CA SER A 38 41.28 30.82 6.20
C SER A 38 41.97 32.04 6.84
N THR A 39 41.49 32.49 8.02
CA THR A 39 42.34 32.71 9.23
C THR A 39 41.49 32.82 10.52
N ALA A 40 41.94 32.16 11.59
CA ALA A 40 41.35 32.23 12.93
C ALA A 40 41.84 33.47 13.72
N SER A 41 41.03 34.00 14.64
CA SER A 41 41.42 34.35 16.03
C SER A 41 40.39 35.25 16.74
N ALA A 42 40.32 35.07 18.06
CA ALA A 42 39.71 35.89 19.12
C ALA A 42 38.20 35.74 19.42
N THR A 43 37.92 35.02 20.50
CA THR A 43 36.67 35.05 21.28
C THR A 43 36.55 36.39 22.03
N PRO A 44 35.44 37.14 21.90
CA PRO A 44 35.10 38.22 22.84
C PRO A 44 34.01 37.78 23.83
N THR A 45 34.26 38.11 25.09
CA THR A 45 33.40 38.00 26.27
C THR A 45 32.08 38.78 26.09
N PRO A 46 30.93 38.36 26.64
CA PRO A 46 29.68 39.14 26.52
C PRO A 46 29.75 40.40 27.39
N ASP A 47 29.70 41.56 26.75
CA ASP A 47 29.47 42.84 27.41
C ASP A 47 27.96 43.02 27.62
N ASN A 48 27.55 43.08 28.88
CA ASN A 48 26.16 43.17 29.30
C ASN A 48 25.70 44.64 29.27
N THR A 49 25.48 45.17 28.07
CA THR A 49 24.85 46.48 27.88
C THR A 49 23.46 46.31 27.26
N THR A 50 22.46 46.37 28.13
CA THR A 50 21.04 46.35 27.80
C THR A 50 20.66 47.55 26.93
N PRO A 51 20.20 47.39 25.68
CA PRO A 51 19.64 48.50 24.93
C PRO A 51 18.18 48.71 25.36
N SER A 52 17.93 49.84 26.02
CA SER A 52 16.58 50.40 26.14
C SER A 52 16.13 50.87 24.76
N VAL A 53 15.21 50.14 24.14
CA VAL A 53 14.52 50.57 22.92
C VAL A 53 13.08 50.86 23.29
N ASN A 54 12.73 52.15 23.23
CA ASN A 54 11.36 52.64 23.28
C ASN A 54 10.47 51.84 22.32
N GLY A 55 9.59 51.02 22.90
CA GLY A 55 8.24 50.75 22.41
C GLY A 55 8.07 50.43 20.94
N SER A 56 8.83 49.47 20.41
CA SER A 56 8.39 48.72 19.23
C SER A 56 7.53 47.57 19.72
N VAL A 57 6.24 47.64 19.42
CA VAL A 57 5.25 46.59 19.62
C VAL A 57 5.82 45.28 19.06
N LEU A 58 6.13 44.34 19.95
CA LEU A 58 6.21 42.93 19.60
C LEU A 58 4.86 42.59 18.97
N SER A 59 4.78 42.52 17.65
CA SER A 59 3.66 41.87 16.99
C SER A 59 3.67 40.42 17.48
N SER A 60 2.81 40.12 18.45
CA SER A 60 2.49 38.75 18.81
C SER A 60 1.94 38.13 17.54
N THR A 61 2.75 37.34 16.87
CA THR A 61 2.30 36.51 15.75
C THR A 61 1.40 35.44 16.35
N SER A 62 0.14 35.79 16.60
CA SER A 62 -0.88 34.85 17.04
C SER A 62 -1.17 33.93 15.87
N PHE A 63 -1.09 32.62 16.10
CA PHE A 63 -1.53 31.64 15.11
C PHE A 63 -3.01 31.85 14.83
N SER A 64 -3.36 31.93 13.55
CA SER A 64 -4.76 31.89 13.11
C SER A 64 -5.40 30.61 13.65
N GLU A 65 -6.59 30.77 14.20
CA GLU A 65 -7.45 29.71 14.73
C GLU A 65 -7.49 28.52 13.76
N LEU A 66 -7.06 27.34 14.22
CA LEU A 66 -7.14 26.11 13.47
C LEU A 66 -8.61 25.67 13.44
N THR A 67 -9.38 26.16 12.47
CA THR A 67 -10.78 25.74 12.31
C THR A 67 -10.81 24.35 11.70
N VAL A 68 -11.18 23.37 12.50
CA VAL A 68 -11.54 22.03 12.01
C VAL A 68 -12.84 22.16 11.23
N PRO A 69 -12.89 21.75 9.94
CA PRO A 69 -14.10 21.83 9.15
C PRO A 69 -15.24 21.03 9.81
N GLU A 70 -16.46 21.52 9.67
CA GLU A 70 -17.65 20.77 10.04
C GLU A 70 -17.70 19.46 9.24
N GLY A 71 -17.87 18.33 9.92
CA GLY A 71 -17.83 16.98 9.31
C GLY A 71 -16.43 16.35 9.22
N PHE A 72 -15.39 16.98 9.78
CA PHE A 72 -14.09 16.33 9.92
C PHE A 72 -14.13 15.22 10.99
N GLU A 73 -13.90 13.97 10.58
CA GLU A 73 -13.76 12.83 11.49
C GLU A 73 -12.30 12.42 11.66
N TRP A 74 -11.81 12.44 12.91
CA TRP A 74 -10.53 11.84 13.28
C TRP A 74 -10.65 10.31 13.25
N ARG A 75 -10.53 9.70 12.06
CA ARG A 75 -10.51 8.25 11.92
C ARG A 75 -9.12 7.71 12.22
N GLY A 76 -9.05 6.81 13.21
CA GLY A 76 -7.82 6.13 13.55
C GLY A 76 -7.34 5.24 12.39
N VAL A 77 -6.03 5.04 12.33
CA VAL A 77 -5.38 4.09 11.42
C VAL A 77 -4.51 3.18 12.27
N LYS A 78 -4.56 1.88 11.97
CA LYS A 78 -3.66 0.89 12.56
C LYS A 78 -2.70 0.41 11.48
N THR A 79 -1.42 0.32 11.83
CA THR A 79 -0.40 -0.23 10.94
C THR A 79 -0.18 -1.70 11.27
N PHE A 80 -0.18 -2.54 10.24
CA PHE A 80 0.08 -3.97 10.35
C PHE A 80 1.18 -4.37 9.37
N ASP A 81 2.20 -5.06 9.88
CA ASP A 81 3.15 -5.82 9.06
C ASP A 81 2.52 -7.21 8.83
N MET A 82 2.07 -7.48 7.60
CA MET A 82 1.34 -8.69 7.25
C MET A 82 1.98 -9.42 6.08
N THR A 83 1.99 -10.74 6.19
CA THR A 83 2.32 -11.67 5.11
C THR A 83 1.08 -12.46 4.71
N PHE A 84 0.76 -12.43 3.41
CA PHE A 84 -0.27 -13.27 2.83
C PHE A 84 0.37 -14.50 2.19
N ASP A 85 0.03 -15.67 2.70
CA ASP A 85 0.47 -16.97 2.20
C ASP A 85 -0.62 -17.56 1.30
N VAL A 86 -0.34 -17.70 0.01
CA VAL A 86 -1.24 -18.42 -0.90
C VAL A 86 -0.99 -19.91 -0.76
N VAL A 87 -1.99 -20.65 -0.26
CA VAL A 87 -1.84 -22.06 0.13
C VAL A 87 -2.84 -22.98 -0.54
N SER A 88 -2.49 -24.26 -0.62
CA SER A 88 -3.36 -25.31 -1.13
C SER A 88 -4.24 -25.89 -0.03
N ASN A 89 -5.53 -26.08 -0.30
CA ASN A 89 -6.46 -26.82 0.56
C ASN A 89 -6.25 -28.34 0.55
N TYR A 90 -5.61 -28.88 -0.49
CA TYR A 90 -5.52 -30.33 -0.69
C TYR A 90 -4.12 -30.88 -0.43
N SER A 91 -3.10 -30.05 -0.51
CA SER A 91 -1.71 -30.45 -0.35
C SER A 91 -1.16 -29.91 0.96
N SER A 92 -0.74 -30.83 1.83
CA SER A 92 -0.12 -30.50 3.11
C SER A 92 1.23 -31.21 3.26
N LYS A 93 2.12 -30.63 4.05
CA LYS A 93 3.39 -31.23 4.47
C LYS A 93 3.48 -31.13 5.97
N ASN A 94 3.68 -32.27 6.65
CA ASN A 94 3.71 -32.34 8.12
C ASN A 94 2.44 -31.73 8.78
N GLY A 95 1.28 -31.90 8.15
CA GLY A 95 0.00 -31.35 8.65
C GLY A 95 -0.17 -29.84 8.48
N GLN A 96 0.74 -29.16 7.77
CA GLN A 96 0.61 -27.73 7.40
C GLN A 96 0.32 -27.62 5.90
N GLN A 97 -0.60 -26.71 5.52
CA GLN A 97 -0.91 -26.49 4.10
C GLN A 97 0.34 -26.03 3.35
N LYS A 98 0.55 -26.56 2.14
CA LYS A 98 1.68 -26.17 1.29
C LYS A 98 1.37 -24.84 0.60
N ASN A 99 2.34 -23.91 0.62
CA ASN A 99 2.28 -22.72 -0.21
C ASN A 99 2.29 -23.10 -1.70
N ILE A 100 1.47 -22.41 -2.48
CA ILE A 100 1.43 -22.52 -3.93
C ILE A 100 2.51 -21.59 -4.48
N HIS A 101 3.62 -22.17 -4.91
CA HIS A 101 4.73 -21.40 -5.47
C HIS A 101 4.35 -20.67 -6.76
N GLY A 102 5.02 -19.54 -7.01
CA GLY A 102 4.82 -18.69 -8.17
C GLY A 102 4.24 -17.32 -7.84
N SER A 103 4.23 -16.46 -8.85
CA SER A 103 3.72 -15.09 -8.76
C SER A 103 2.23 -15.04 -9.06
N HIS A 104 1.45 -14.73 -8.04
CA HIS A 104 -0.01 -14.65 -8.06
C HIS A 104 -0.42 -13.21 -7.77
N ILE A 105 -1.48 -12.74 -8.43
CA ILE A 105 -2.00 -11.41 -8.15
C ILE A 105 -2.85 -11.49 -6.88
N ILE A 106 -2.60 -10.59 -5.94
CA ILE A 106 -3.38 -10.43 -4.71
C ILE A 106 -4.04 -9.06 -4.75
N LYS A 107 -5.35 -9.02 -4.45
CA LYS A 107 -6.13 -7.80 -4.27
C LYS A 107 -6.79 -7.80 -2.90
N LEU A 108 -6.73 -6.68 -2.20
CA LEU A 108 -7.37 -6.49 -0.90
C LEU A 108 -8.49 -5.47 -1.03
N PHE A 109 -9.64 -5.82 -0.47
CA PHE A 109 -10.85 -5.01 -0.45
C PHE A 109 -11.26 -4.78 0.99
N SER A 110 -11.71 -3.56 1.29
CA SER A 110 -12.32 -3.22 2.56
C SER A 110 -13.77 -3.68 2.60
N THR A 111 -14.25 -4.01 3.79
CA THR A 111 -15.67 -4.25 4.04
C THR A 111 -16.12 -3.38 5.20
N ASN A 112 -17.21 -2.65 5.01
CA ASN A 112 -17.84 -1.79 6.00
C ASN A 112 -19.33 -2.09 6.00
N ASP A 113 -19.94 -2.20 7.19
CA ASP A 113 -21.39 -2.42 7.33
C ASP A 113 -21.89 -3.59 6.44
N SER A 114 -21.13 -4.70 6.42
CA SER A 114 -21.37 -5.88 5.57
C SER A 114 -21.32 -5.66 4.04
N GLU A 115 -20.89 -4.50 3.55
CA GLU A 115 -20.67 -4.22 2.13
C GLU A 115 -19.16 -4.22 1.81
N THR A 116 -18.75 -5.09 0.89
CA THR A 116 -17.37 -5.12 0.39
C THR A 116 -17.20 -4.12 -0.75
N ASP A 117 -16.19 -3.27 -0.65
CA ASP A 117 -15.86 -2.31 -1.67
C ASP A 117 -15.52 -3.00 -3.01
N VAL A 118 -15.94 -2.40 -4.12
CA VAL A 118 -15.68 -2.94 -5.46
C VAL A 118 -14.29 -2.57 -6.01
N ILE A 119 -13.62 -1.62 -5.37
CA ILE A 119 -12.28 -1.16 -5.73
C ILE A 119 -11.31 -1.68 -4.67
N PRO A 120 -10.25 -2.41 -5.05
CA PRO A 120 -9.28 -2.84 -4.08
C PRO A 120 -8.48 -1.63 -3.59
N PHE A 121 -8.30 -1.51 -2.27
CA PHE A 121 -7.40 -0.50 -1.71
C PHE A 121 -5.92 -0.86 -1.91
N TYR A 122 -5.63 -2.13 -2.22
CA TYR A 122 -4.30 -2.61 -2.53
C TYR A 122 -4.32 -3.71 -3.59
N SER A 123 -3.32 -3.70 -4.48
CA SER A 123 -3.03 -4.79 -5.41
C SER A 123 -1.54 -5.04 -5.45
N GLY A 124 -1.13 -6.31 -5.35
CA GLY A 124 0.27 -6.73 -5.36
C GLY A 124 0.46 -8.09 -6.01
N VAL A 125 1.70 -8.56 -6.03
CA VAL A 125 2.07 -9.85 -6.62
C VAL A 125 2.92 -10.62 -5.62
N THR A 126 2.63 -11.91 -5.44
CA THR A 126 3.42 -12.76 -4.56
C THR A 126 4.83 -13.03 -5.11
N ASP A 127 5.75 -13.33 -4.20
CA ASP A 127 7.08 -13.81 -4.53
C ASP A 127 7.07 -15.25 -5.06
N LYS A 128 8.25 -15.80 -5.37
CA LYS A 128 8.38 -17.17 -5.88
C LYS A 128 7.86 -18.26 -4.91
N LYS A 129 7.72 -17.96 -3.63
CA LYS A 129 7.20 -18.87 -2.60
C LYS A 129 5.69 -18.74 -2.43
N GLY A 130 5.02 -17.91 -3.23
CA GLY A 130 3.59 -17.65 -3.09
C GLY A 130 3.24 -16.75 -1.91
N GLN A 131 4.18 -15.90 -1.47
CA GLN A 131 4.01 -15.01 -0.32
C GLN A 131 4.00 -13.55 -0.74
N LEU A 132 3.16 -12.74 -0.09
CA LEU A 132 3.18 -11.28 -0.22
C LEU A 132 3.29 -10.64 1.17
N ALA A 133 4.46 -10.09 1.49
CA ALA A 133 4.70 -9.35 2.73
C ALA A 133 4.70 -7.85 2.46
N ASN A 134 3.96 -7.08 3.27
CA ASN A 134 3.93 -5.63 3.16
C ASN A 134 3.37 -4.97 4.45
N ASP A 135 3.69 -3.68 4.63
CA ASP A 135 3.11 -2.84 5.67
C ASP A 135 1.81 -2.20 5.19
N PHE A 136 0.74 -2.35 5.96
CA PHE A 136 -0.58 -1.81 5.64
C PHE A 136 -1.06 -0.84 6.70
N SER A 137 -1.50 0.33 6.25
CA SER A 137 -2.17 1.33 7.09
C SER A 137 -3.68 1.20 6.90
N ILE A 138 -4.34 0.60 7.88
CA ILE A 138 -5.74 0.17 7.77
C ILE A 138 -6.63 1.04 8.67
N PRO A 139 -7.64 1.73 8.12
CA PRO A 139 -8.57 2.51 8.90
C PRO A 139 -9.30 1.66 9.94
N SER A 140 -9.37 2.16 11.18
CA SER A 140 -9.90 1.39 12.32
C SER A 140 -11.41 1.20 12.33
N HIS A 141 -12.13 1.81 11.38
CA HIS A 141 -13.58 1.70 11.26
C HIS A 141 -14.02 0.58 10.31
N TRP A 142 -13.09 -0.03 9.58
CA TRP A 142 -13.39 -1.19 8.75
C TRP A 142 -13.81 -2.37 9.61
N GLU A 143 -14.72 -3.18 9.09
CA GLU A 143 -15.19 -4.39 9.77
C GLU A 143 -14.26 -5.55 9.45
N SER A 144 -13.96 -5.74 8.16
CA SER A 144 -13.10 -6.81 7.68
C SER A 144 -12.34 -6.43 6.41
N ILE A 145 -11.37 -7.27 6.06
CA ILE A 145 -10.64 -7.22 4.79
C ILE A 145 -10.92 -8.50 4.05
N THR A 146 -11.30 -8.36 2.78
CA THR A 146 -11.43 -9.49 1.86
C THR A 146 -10.21 -9.52 0.94
N ILE A 147 -9.53 -10.65 0.92
CA ILE A 147 -8.34 -10.91 0.13
C ILE A 147 -8.73 -11.83 -1.02
N VAL A 148 -8.41 -11.42 -2.24
CA VAL A 148 -8.66 -12.18 -3.45
C VAL A 148 -7.33 -12.49 -4.14
N ALA A 149 -7.00 -13.77 -4.23
CA ALA A 149 -5.85 -14.27 -4.98
C ALA A 149 -6.28 -14.81 -6.35
N TYR A 150 -5.55 -14.44 -7.39
CA TYR A 150 -5.69 -14.99 -8.73
C TYR A 150 -4.53 -15.95 -8.98
N VAL A 151 -4.84 -17.24 -8.96
CA VAL A 151 -3.86 -18.34 -9.02
C VAL A 151 -4.19 -19.19 -10.23
N ARG A 152 -3.39 -19.04 -11.31
CA ARG A 152 -3.70 -19.64 -12.61
C ARG A 152 -5.10 -19.19 -13.08
N ASP A 153 -6.03 -20.11 -13.28
CA ASP A 153 -7.41 -19.85 -13.70
C ASP A 153 -8.40 -19.84 -12.51
N LEU A 154 -7.90 -19.86 -11.27
CA LEU A 154 -8.71 -19.90 -10.06
C LEU A 154 -8.67 -18.56 -9.32
N VAL A 155 -9.81 -18.22 -8.73
CA VAL A 155 -9.98 -17.07 -7.85
C VAL A 155 -10.24 -17.58 -6.44
N CYS A 156 -9.30 -17.35 -5.54
CA CYS A 156 -9.35 -17.79 -4.16
C CYS A 156 -9.66 -16.60 -3.27
N THR A 157 -10.61 -16.74 -2.35
CA THR A 157 -11.06 -15.63 -1.51
C THR A 157 -10.95 -16.01 -0.04
N SER A 158 -10.47 -15.08 0.79
CA SER A 158 -10.43 -15.24 2.24
C SER A 158 -10.73 -13.89 2.89
N THR A 159 -11.56 -13.90 3.92
CA THR A 159 -12.01 -12.68 4.62
C THR A 159 -11.60 -12.78 6.08
N TYR A 160 -11.06 -11.69 6.62
CA TYR A 160 -10.59 -11.59 7.99
C TYR A 160 -11.16 -10.35 8.66
N ASN A 161 -11.74 -10.52 9.85
CA ASN A 161 -12.15 -9.39 10.67
C ASN A 161 -10.92 -8.59 11.13
N LEU A 162 -11.08 -7.29 11.39
CA LEU A 162 -9.96 -6.43 11.78
C LEU A 162 -9.31 -6.85 13.12
N ASP A 163 -10.05 -7.51 14.00
CA ASP A 163 -9.57 -8.05 15.27
C ASP A 163 -8.87 -9.42 15.14
N GLU A 164 -9.05 -10.10 14.00
CA GLU A 164 -8.40 -11.38 13.67
C GLU A 164 -7.12 -11.20 12.85
N LEU A 165 -6.80 -9.98 12.43
CA LEU A 165 -5.58 -9.71 11.65
C LEU A 165 -4.33 -10.10 12.44
N ALA A 166 -3.53 -10.97 11.83
CA ALA A 166 -2.28 -11.48 12.35
C ALA A 166 -1.13 -11.15 11.38
N SER A 167 0.11 -11.39 11.80
CA SER A 167 1.30 -11.18 10.97
C SER A 167 1.37 -12.11 9.76
N SER A 168 0.70 -13.27 9.81
CA SER A 168 0.56 -14.20 8.68
C SER A 168 -0.90 -14.59 8.52
N LEU A 169 -1.40 -14.45 7.29
CA LEU A 169 -2.77 -14.73 6.88
C LEU A 169 -2.74 -15.65 5.66
N MET A 170 -3.65 -16.62 5.61
CA MET A 170 -3.64 -17.68 4.60
C MET A 170 -4.75 -17.45 3.57
N VAL A 171 -4.39 -17.35 2.30
CA VAL A 171 -5.36 -17.34 1.20
C VAL A 171 -5.45 -18.73 0.61
N SER A 172 -6.53 -19.43 0.96
CA SER A 172 -6.70 -20.84 0.65
C SER A 172 -7.28 -21.07 -0.75
N CYS A 173 -6.60 -21.90 -1.54
CA CYS A 173 -6.97 -22.25 -2.90
C CYS A 173 -7.20 -23.75 -3.07
N ASP A 174 -8.21 -24.10 -3.85
CA ASP A 174 -8.56 -25.47 -4.21
C ASP A 174 -7.69 -26.01 -5.35
N ILE A 175 -6.40 -26.19 -5.08
CA ILE A 175 -5.40 -26.72 -6.03
C ILE A 175 -4.68 -27.90 -5.40
N VAL A 176 -4.55 -29.01 -6.13
CA VAL A 176 -3.63 -30.09 -5.76
C VAL A 176 -2.24 -29.75 -6.30
N LEU A 177 -1.25 -29.74 -5.42
CA LEU A 177 0.16 -29.63 -5.77
C LEU A 177 0.76 -31.03 -5.86
N ASP A 178 1.56 -31.25 -6.89
CA ASP A 178 2.33 -32.47 -7.04
C ASP A 178 3.31 -32.63 -5.85
N GLU A 179 3.58 -33.89 -5.49
CA GLU A 179 4.68 -34.21 -4.58
C GLU A 179 5.99 -34.09 -5.37
N ASP A 180 6.92 -33.27 -4.88
CA ASP A 180 8.28 -33.16 -5.42
C ASP A 180 9.10 -34.41 -5.08
#